data_AF-A0A8H3LHB0-F1
#
_entry.id   AF-A0A8H3LHB0-F1
#
_cell.length_a   1.000
_cell.length_b   1.000
_cell.length_c   1.000
_cell.angle_alpha   90.00
_cell.angle_beta   90.00
_cell.angle_gamma   90.00
#
_symmetry.space_group_name_H-M   'P 1'
#
loop_
_entity.id
_entity.type
_entity.pdbx_description
1 polymer ?
#
loop_
_entity_poly.entity_id
_entity_poly.type
_entity_poly.pdbx_seq_one_letter_code
_entity_poly.pdbx_strand_id
1 'polypeptide(L)'
;MYGINFLEEVQSNISSTTAANAVLRKLFPLNEKSLISGVHLFGIHLVTLKQARENISIKENNIQLIPLENCSKSTLNKRQRKFGHQLKQHVESEANKVYGNDKVTLKKISYSVRDMDFQINYEEKNDIKEKKLISVAKAIDFNYIPREGYRALTSVEQDLQRE
;
A
#
# COMPACT_ATOMS: atom_id res chain seq x y z
N MET A 1 0.99 -14.36 -27.99
CA MET A 1 1.33 -15.37 -26.96
C MET A 1 2.82 -15.61 -27.02
N TYR A 2 3.51 -15.41 -25.91
CA TYR A 2 4.94 -15.69 -25.77
C TYR A 2 5.15 -17.23 -25.71
N GLY A 3 6.13 -17.76 -26.44
CA GLY A 3 6.26 -19.20 -26.74
C GLY A 3 6.63 -20.10 -25.56
N ILE A 4 6.57 -21.42 -25.78
CA ILE A 4 6.60 -22.51 -24.78
C ILE A 4 7.96 -22.61 -24.03
N ASN A 5 8.96 -21.81 -24.40
CA ASN A 5 10.33 -21.82 -23.84
C ASN A 5 10.70 -20.52 -23.11
N PHE A 6 9.80 -19.97 -22.30
CA PHE A 6 10.08 -18.77 -21.47
C PHE A 6 10.89 -19.04 -20.19
N LEU A 7 11.66 -20.13 -20.17
CA LEU A 7 12.41 -20.58 -18.99
C LEU A 7 13.84 -20.01 -18.92
N GLU A 8 14.27 -19.25 -19.92
CA GLU A 8 15.65 -18.78 -19.97
C GLU A 8 15.79 -17.36 -19.39
N GLU A 9 16.04 -17.30 -18.09
CA GLU A 9 16.36 -16.07 -17.39
C GLU A 9 17.86 -15.75 -17.50
N VAL A 10 18.18 -14.48 -17.77
CA VAL A 10 19.55 -13.95 -17.70
C VAL A 10 19.57 -12.84 -16.66
N GLN A 11 20.37 -13.03 -15.62
CA GLN A 11 20.53 -12.08 -14.52
C GLN A 11 22.00 -11.76 -14.31
N SER A 12 22.27 -10.56 -13.80
CA SER A 12 23.60 -10.16 -13.34
C SER A 12 23.49 -9.23 -12.16
N ASN A 13 24.28 -9.50 -11.12
CA ASN A 13 24.39 -8.67 -9.94
C ASN A 13 25.42 -7.52 -10.09
N ILE A 14 26.09 -7.43 -11.24
CA ILE A 14 27.19 -6.47 -11.48
C ILE A 14 26.65 -5.17 -12.09
N SER A 15 26.02 -5.26 -13.26
CA SER A 15 25.43 -4.10 -13.93
C SER A 15 24.36 -4.51 -14.94
N SER A 16 23.53 -3.54 -15.34
CA SER A 16 22.58 -3.71 -16.44
C SER A 16 23.27 -4.02 -17.77
N THR A 17 24.43 -3.41 -18.03
CA THR A 17 25.25 -3.69 -19.22
C THR A 17 25.77 -5.12 -19.23
N THR A 18 26.16 -5.66 -18.07
CA THR A 18 26.59 -7.05 -17.96
C THR A 18 25.44 -8.02 -18.26
N ALA A 19 24.24 -7.77 -17.72
CA ALA A 19 23.05 -8.56 -18.04
C ALA A 19 22.70 -8.49 -19.54
N ALA A 20 22.73 -7.30 -20.14
CA ALA A 20 22.43 -7.09 -21.54
C ALA A 20 23.41 -7.82 -22.48
N ASN A 21 24.70 -7.80 -22.16
CA ASN A 21 25.71 -8.53 -22.92
C ASN A 21 25.63 -10.04 -22.75
N ALA A 22 25.21 -10.53 -21.57
CA ALA A 22 24.94 -11.95 -21.36
C ALA A 22 23.75 -12.44 -22.22
N VAL A 23 22.69 -11.63 -22.34
CA VAL A 23 21.58 -11.90 -23.28
C VAL A 23 22.08 -11.93 -24.72
N LEU A 24 22.88 -10.93 -25.12
CA LEU A 24 23.42 -10.82 -26.48
C LEU A 24 24.26 -12.05 -26.87
N ARG A 25 25.12 -12.53 -25.97
CA ARG A 25 25.93 -13.74 -26.19
C ARG A 25 25.11 -15.01 -26.30
N LYS A 26 24.00 -15.12 -25.55
CA LYS A 26 23.10 -16.26 -25.67
C LYS A 26 22.33 -16.26 -26.98
N LEU A 27 21.81 -15.10 -27.40
CA LEU A 27 21.04 -14.96 -28.64
C LEU A 27 21.93 -15.07 -29.88
N PHE A 28 23.18 -14.61 -29.80
CA PHE A 28 24.13 -14.59 -30.92
C PHE A 28 25.50 -15.14 -30.50
N PRO A 29 25.64 -16.48 -30.34
CA PRO A 29 26.86 -17.10 -29.82
C PRO A 29 28.12 -16.85 -30.67
N LEU A 30 27.95 -16.62 -31.97
CA LEU A 30 29.05 -16.34 -32.91
C LEU A 30 29.52 -14.87 -32.89
N ASN A 31 28.84 -14.00 -32.12
CA ASN A 31 29.11 -12.57 -32.09
C ASN A 31 29.79 -12.14 -30.79
N GLU A 32 31.06 -12.52 -30.63
CA GLU A 32 31.82 -12.25 -29.40
C GLU A 32 32.28 -10.80 -29.24
N LYS A 33 32.34 -10.04 -30.35
CA LYS A 33 32.90 -8.67 -30.36
C LYS A 33 31.86 -7.58 -30.10
N SER A 34 30.58 -7.86 -30.30
CA SER A 34 29.53 -6.86 -30.12
C SER A 34 29.18 -6.70 -28.64
N LEU A 35 29.11 -5.46 -28.19
CA LEU A 35 28.66 -5.10 -26.86
C LEU A 35 27.44 -4.18 -26.97
N ILE A 36 26.46 -4.38 -26.10
CA ILE A 36 25.29 -3.53 -25.96
C ILE A 36 25.30 -2.87 -24.58
N SER A 37 24.98 -1.58 -24.56
CA SER A 37 24.81 -0.83 -23.32
C SER A 37 23.48 -1.20 -22.68
N GLY A 38 23.52 -1.69 -21.43
CA GLY A 38 22.30 -2.10 -20.73
C GLY A 38 21.38 -0.93 -20.42
N VAL A 39 21.93 0.26 -20.22
CA VAL A 39 21.14 1.48 -20.02
C VAL A 39 20.33 1.83 -21.27
N HIS A 40 20.89 1.63 -22.46
CA HIS A 40 20.19 1.85 -23.73
C HIS A 40 19.16 0.75 -24.01
N LEU A 41 19.47 -0.50 -23.67
CA LEU A 41 18.56 -1.63 -23.88
C LEU A 41 17.34 -1.59 -22.95
N PHE A 42 17.56 -1.32 -21.66
CA PHE A 42 16.49 -1.34 -20.64
C PHE A 42 15.85 0.03 -20.42
N GLY A 43 16.42 1.12 -20.95
CA GLY A 43 15.88 2.47 -20.83
C GLY A 43 15.94 3.06 -19.42
N ILE A 44 16.71 2.47 -18.50
CA ILE A 44 16.78 2.90 -17.10
C ILE A 44 18.09 3.66 -16.86
N HIS A 45 18.04 4.99 -17.00
CA HIS A 45 19.18 5.86 -16.71
C HIS A 45 19.24 6.17 -15.20
N LEU A 46 20.33 5.76 -14.53
CA LEU A 46 20.47 5.85 -13.07
C LEU A 46 20.35 7.28 -12.53
N VAL A 47 20.78 8.29 -13.29
CA VAL A 47 20.63 9.71 -12.91
C VAL A 47 19.16 10.11 -12.86
N THR A 48 18.36 9.66 -13.84
CA THR A 48 16.92 9.95 -13.89
C THR A 48 16.18 9.25 -12.74
N LEU A 49 16.58 8.02 -12.40
CA LEU A 49 16.07 7.30 -11.23
C LEU A 49 16.39 8.01 -9.91
N LYS A 50 17.64 8.48 -9.77
CA LYS A 50 18.08 9.23 -8.58
C LYS A 50 17.30 10.54 -8.44
N GLN A 51 17.20 11.32 -9.52
CA GLN A 51 16.41 12.55 -9.55
C GLN A 51 14.93 12.29 -9.25
N ALA A 52 14.33 11.23 -9.79
CA ALA A 52 12.95 10.86 -9.48
C ALA A 52 12.76 10.56 -7.99
N ARG A 53 13.69 9.82 -7.37
CA ARG A 53 13.66 9.49 -5.94
C ARG A 53 13.84 10.73 -5.05
N GLU A 54 14.77 11.61 -5.40
CA GLU A 54 15.00 12.87 -4.66
C GLU A 54 13.82 13.83 -4.79
N ASN A 55 13.22 13.94 -5.98
CA ASN A 55 12.04 14.77 -6.22
C ASN A 55 10.78 14.26 -5.48
N ILE A 56 10.64 12.95 -5.28
CA ILE A 56 9.57 12.39 -4.44
C ILE A 56 9.74 12.84 -2.99
N SER A 57 10.96 12.77 -2.45
CA SER A 57 11.26 13.21 -1.07
C SER A 57 10.97 14.70 -0.86
N ILE A 58 11.29 15.55 -1.84
CA ILE A 58 10.99 17.00 -1.80
C ILE A 58 9.47 17.25 -1.88
N LYS A 59 8.74 16.48 -2.70
CA LYS A 59 7.28 16.58 -2.79
C LYS A 59 6.61 16.23 -1.47
N GLU A 60 7.04 15.17 -0.78
CA GLU A 60 6.50 14.76 0.51
C GLU A 60 6.62 15.84 1.60
N ASN A 61 7.70 16.63 1.56
CA ASN A 61 7.95 17.71 2.52
C ASN A 61 7.12 18.99 2.27
N ASN A 62 6.55 19.15 1.07
CA ASN A 62 5.80 20.36 0.66
C ASN A 62 4.30 20.11 0.41
N ILE A 63 3.75 18.95 0.77
CA ILE A 63 2.32 18.67 0.59
C ILE A 63 1.52 19.48 1.63
N GLN A 64 0.98 20.62 1.21
CA GLN A 64 -0.09 21.27 1.95
C GLN A 64 -1.28 20.30 2.02
N LEU A 65 -1.65 19.90 3.24
CA LEU A 65 -2.79 19.03 3.46
C LEU A 65 -4.06 19.74 3.00
N ILE A 66 -4.85 19.06 2.16
CA ILE A 66 -6.20 19.53 1.79
C ILE A 66 -6.97 19.84 3.09
N PRO A 67 -7.64 21.01 3.20
CA PRO A 67 -8.47 21.34 4.35
C PRO A 67 -9.54 20.27 4.61
N LEU A 68 -9.93 20.09 5.87
CA LEU A 68 -10.92 19.07 6.27
C LEU A 68 -12.23 19.20 5.48
N GLU A 69 -12.68 20.42 5.25
CA GLU A 69 -13.91 20.77 4.51
C GLU A 69 -13.91 20.22 3.07
N ASN A 70 -12.73 20.11 2.45
CA ASN A 70 -12.55 19.68 1.07
C ASN A 70 -12.00 18.25 0.97
N CYS A 71 -11.88 17.53 2.08
CA CYS A 71 -11.36 16.17 2.08
C CYS A 71 -12.43 15.16 1.68
N SER A 72 -12.07 14.22 0.80
CA SER A 72 -12.87 13.02 0.59
C SER A 72 -12.92 12.18 1.88
N LYS A 73 -13.99 11.41 2.05
CA LYS A 73 -14.14 10.47 3.18
C LYS A 73 -12.97 9.49 3.28
N SER A 74 -12.49 8.97 2.15
CA SER A 74 -11.33 8.08 2.10
C SER A 74 -10.05 8.75 2.61
N THR A 75 -9.83 10.03 2.27
CA THR A 75 -8.69 10.82 2.76
C THR A 75 -8.81 11.08 4.26
N LEU A 76 -10.00 11.43 4.76
CA LEU A 76 -10.26 11.60 6.19
C LEU A 76 -9.97 10.32 6.97
N ASN A 77 -10.45 9.17 6.49
CA ASN A 77 -10.20 7.87 7.11
C ASN A 77 -8.70 7.54 7.17
N LYS A 78 -7.95 7.83 6.10
CA LYS A 78 -6.49 7.65 6.09
C LYS A 78 -5.80 8.53 7.13
N ARG A 79 -6.21 9.80 7.25
CA ARG A 79 -5.70 10.72 8.27
C ARG A 79 -6.02 10.25 9.68
N GLN A 80 -7.27 9.85 9.94
CA GLN A 80 -7.70 9.30 11.22
C GLN A 80 -6.88 8.06 11.60
N ARG A 81 -6.69 7.11 10.66
CA ARG A 81 -5.86 5.92 10.89
C ARG A 81 -4.40 6.28 11.20
N LYS A 82 -3.80 7.20 10.44
CA LYS A 82 -2.42 7.64 10.66
C LYS A 82 -2.27 8.29 12.03
N PHE A 83 -3.16 9.22 12.38
CA PHE A 83 -3.17 9.90 13.67
C PHE A 83 -3.33 8.91 14.83
N GLY A 84 -4.31 8.01 14.72
CA GLY A 84 -4.53 6.97 15.73
C GLY A 84 -3.32 6.07 15.92
N HIS A 85 -2.72 5.59 14.83
CA HIS A 85 -1.53 4.75 14.90
C HIS A 85 -0.37 5.45 15.62
N GLN A 86 -0.07 6.70 15.25
CA GLN A 86 0.99 7.48 15.88
C GLN A 86 0.73 7.70 17.37
N LEU A 87 -0.52 8.02 17.73
CA LEU A 87 -0.90 8.25 19.12
C LEU A 87 -0.84 6.95 19.95
N LYS A 88 -1.26 5.82 19.39
CA LYS A 88 -1.13 4.50 20.04
C LYS A 88 0.34 4.19 20.36
N GLN A 89 1.23 4.35 19.39
CA GLN A 89 2.68 4.14 19.60
C GLN A 89 3.23 5.06 20.69
N HIS A 90 2.82 6.32 20.70
CA HIS A 90 3.26 7.27 21.70
C HIS A 90 2.79 6.87 23.10
N VAL A 91 1.51 6.53 23.26
CA VAL A 91 0.94 6.06 24.54
C VAL A 91 1.64 4.81 25.03
N GLU A 92 1.91 3.83 24.15
CA GLU A 92 2.65 2.62 24.50
C GLU A 92 4.08 2.95 24.97
N SER A 93 4.74 3.90 24.31
CA SER A 93 6.10 4.32 24.69
C SER A 93 6.15 5.05 26.04
N GLU A 94 5.18 5.91 26.33
CA GLU A 94 5.09 6.62 27.62
C GLU A 94 4.64 5.68 28.74
N ALA A 95 3.72 4.77 28.44
CA ALA A 95 3.26 3.77 29.38
C ALA A 95 4.40 2.90 29.92
N ASN A 96 5.32 2.46 29.06
CA ASN A 96 6.49 1.68 29.49
C ASN A 96 7.38 2.48 30.47
N LYS A 97 7.43 3.81 30.36
CA LYS A 97 8.20 4.66 31.28
C LYS A 97 7.53 4.81 32.64
N VAL A 98 6.21 4.93 32.66
CA VAL A 98 5.42 5.20 33.88
C VAL A 98 5.08 3.92 34.64
N TYR A 99 4.72 2.86 33.91
CA TYR A 99 4.20 1.61 34.47
C TYR A 99 5.17 0.43 34.33
N GLY A 100 6.36 0.64 33.75
CA GLY A 100 7.40 -0.38 33.64
C GLY A 100 6.96 -1.58 32.80
N ASN A 101 6.81 -2.75 33.43
CA ASN A 101 6.44 -4.01 32.78
C ASN A 101 4.94 -4.24 32.67
N ASP A 102 4.11 -3.39 33.29
CA ASP A 102 2.67 -3.55 33.24
C ASP A 102 2.14 -3.30 31.83
N LYS A 103 1.26 -4.20 31.37
CA LYS A 103 0.67 -4.11 30.03
C LYS A 103 -0.37 -2.99 29.98
N VAL A 104 0.02 -1.84 29.42
CA VAL A 104 -0.91 -0.75 29.12
C VAL A 104 -1.47 -0.91 27.72
N THR A 105 -2.78 -0.78 27.59
CA THR A 105 -3.47 -0.88 26.30
C THR A 105 -4.41 0.31 26.09
N LEU A 106 -4.22 1.00 24.97
CA LEU A 106 -5.11 2.08 24.55
C LEU A 106 -6.37 1.48 23.93
N LYS A 107 -7.52 1.65 24.59
CA LYS A 107 -8.80 1.06 24.15
C LYS A 107 -9.53 1.90 23.12
N LYS A 108 -9.75 3.18 23.43
CA LYS A 108 -10.54 4.10 22.60
C LYS A 108 -10.00 5.52 22.74
N ILE A 109 -10.09 6.29 21.66
CA ILE A 109 -9.83 7.73 21.66
C ILE A 109 -11.05 8.43 21.05
N SER A 110 -11.41 9.56 21.64
CA SER A 110 -12.35 10.54 21.08
C SER A 110 -11.67 11.90 21.02
N TYR A 111 -11.79 12.59 19.89
CA TYR A 111 -11.21 13.91 19.67
C TYR A 111 -12.01 14.67 18.62
N SER A 112 -11.93 16.00 18.62
CA SER A 112 -12.60 16.84 17.63
C SER A 112 -11.59 17.70 16.85
N VAL A 113 -11.91 17.99 15.59
CA VAL A 113 -11.16 18.94 14.75
C VAL A 113 -12.15 19.81 14.01
N ARG A 114 -12.18 21.12 14.28
CA ARG A 114 -13.15 22.07 13.69
C ARG A 114 -14.58 21.53 13.73
N ASP A 115 -15.04 21.20 14.94
CA ASP A 115 -16.40 20.69 15.20
C ASP A 115 -16.74 19.34 14.57
N MET A 116 -15.77 18.65 13.95
CA MET A 116 -15.92 17.25 13.53
C MET A 116 -15.42 16.33 14.63
N ASP A 117 -16.31 15.51 15.16
CA ASP A 117 -15.97 14.50 16.15
C ASP A 117 -15.45 13.22 15.50
N PHE A 118 -14.32 12.74 16.00
CA PHE A 118 -13.69 11.50 15.58
C PHE A 118 -13.61 10.55 16.76
N GLN A 119 -13.82 9.28 16.47
CA GLN A 119 -13.66 8.20 17.42
C GLN A 119 -12.84 7.07 16.82
N ILE A 120 -11.79 6.65 17.51
CA ILE A 120 -10.97 5.51 17.13
C ILE A 120 -11.14 4.45 18.22
N ASN A 121 -11.60 3.27 17.83
CA ASN A 121 -11.67 2.11 18.71
C ASN A 121 -10.55 1.13 18.32
N TYR A 122 -9.70 0.77 19.27
CA TYR A 122 -8.60 -0.18 19.09
C TYR A 122 -8.96 -1.60 19.55
N GLU A 123 -10.08 -1.78 20.25
CA GLU A 123 -10.57 -3.10 20.56
C GLU A 123 -10.94 -3.81 19.24
N GLU A 124 -10.27 -4.93 18.95
CA GLU A 124 -10.67 -5.82 17.86
C GLU A 124 -12.07 -6.33 18.18
N LYS A 125 -13.07 -5.76 17.51
CA LYS A 125 -14.34 -6.45 17.34
C LYS A 125 -14.09 -7.62 16.39
N ASN A 126 -13.77 -8.79 16.95
CA ASN A 126 -13.80 -10.09 16.24
C ASN A 126 -15.05 -10.23 15.35
N ASP A 127 -16.13 -9.64 15.84
CA ASP A 127 -17.42 -9.45 15.20
C ASP A 127 -17.35 -8.89 13.75
N ILE A 128 -16.39 -8.01 13.40
CA ILE A 128 -16.28 -7.48 12.03
C ILE A 128 -15.68 -8.51 11.06
N LYS A 129 -14.65 -9.24 11.48
CA LYS A 129 -14.04 -10.31 10.65
C LYS A 129 -15.03 -11.45 10.44
N GLU A 130 -15.74 -11.83 11.49
CA GLU A 130 -16.79 -12.84 11.46
C GLU A 130 -17.98 -12.41 10.59
N LYS A 131 -18.47 -11.17 10.75
CA LYS A 131 -19.51 -10.61 9.88
C LYS A 131 -19.05 -10.52 8.42
N LYS A 132 -17.79 -10.17 8.15
CA LYS A 132 -17.23 -10.17 6.78
C LYS A 132 -17.25 -11.57 6.17
N LEU A 133 -16.80 -12.59 6.90
CA LEU A 133 -16.83 -13.98 6.45
C LEU A 133 -18.25 -14.47 6.19
N ILE A 134 -19.20 -14.16 7.08
CA ILE A 134 -20.62 -14.51 6.93
C ILE A 134 -21.23 -13.80 5.71
N SER A 135 -20.92 -12.52 5.48
CA SER A 135 -21.41 -11.78 4.32
C SER A 135 -20.84 -12.29 3.00
N VAL A 136 -19.57 -12.67 2.97
CA VAL A 136 -18.92 -13.26 1.79
C VAL A 136 -19.50 -14.65 1.51
N ALA A 137 -19.67 -15.50 2.53
CA ALA A 137 -20.30 -16.81 2.39
C ALA A 137 -21.72 -16.69 1.82
N LYS A 138 -22.55 -15.79 2.39
CA LYS A 138 -23.89 -15.52 1.86
C LYS A 138 -23.86 -14.99 0.42
N ALA A 139 -22.95 -14.07 0.08
CA ALA A 139 -22.87 -13.53 -1.27
C ALA A 139 -22.48 -14.58 -2.33
N ILE A 140 -21.61 -15.52 -1.96
CA ILE A 140 -21.17 -16.63 -2.81
C ILE A 140 -22.30 -17.66 -2.97
N ASP A 141 -22.98 -18.01 -1.88
CA ASP A 141 -24.04 -19.02 -1.91
C ASP A 141 -25.25 -18.59 -2.76
N PHE A 142 -25.52 -17.29 -2.90
CA PHE A 142 -26.73 -16.78 -3.58
C PHE A 142 -26.56 -16.43 -5.07
N ASN A 143 -25.35 -16.46 -5.64
CA ASN A 143 -25.06 -16.39 -7.08
C ASN A 143 -25.90 -15.44 -7.99
N TYR A 144 -26.37 -14.33 -7.44
CA TYR A 144 -26.53 -12.98 -8.01
C TYR A 144 -26.70 -12.12 -6.78
N ILE A 145 -25.69 -11.33 -6.40
CA ILE A 145 -25.79 -10.47 -5.21
C ILE A 145 -27.03 -9.58 -5.40
N PRO A 146 -28.11 -9.77 -4.62
CA PRO A 146 -29.29 -8.96 -4.79
C PRO A 146 -28.94 -7.53 -4.40
N ARG A 147 -29.65 -6.54 -4.95
CA ARG A 147 -29.41 -5.12 -4.70
C ARG A 147 -29.27 -4.78 -3.21
N GLU A 148 -30.08 -5.41 -2.37
CA GLU A 148 -29.99 -5.27 -0.91
C GLU A 148 -28.71 -5.89 -0.32
N GLY A 149 -28.27 -7.02 -0.84
CA GLY A 149 -26.98 -7.63 -0.49
C GLY A 149 -25.80 -6.74 -0.90
N TYR A 150 -25.86 -6.10 -2.07
CA TYR A 150 -24.85 -5.13 -2.50
C TYR A 150 -24.87 -3.85 -1.65
N ARG A 151 -26.05 -3.34 -1.29
CA ARG A 151 -26.21 -2.23 -0.33
C ARG A 151 -25.68 -2.58 1.06
N ALA A 152 -25.91 -3.80 1.53
CA ALA A 152 -25.35 -4.28 2.79
C ALA A 152 -23.81 -4.36 2.72
N LEU A 153 -23.23 -4.86 1.63
CA LEU A 153 -21.78 -4.92 1.42
C LEU A 153 -21.14 -3.51 1.35
N THR A 154 -21.70 -2.59 0.55
CA THR A 154 -21.23 -1.20 0.44
C THR A 154 -21.48 -0.36 1.70
N SER A 155 -22.35 -0.82 2.60
CA SER A 155 -22.51 -0.21 3.93
C SER A 155 -21.32 -0.50 4.85
N VAL A 156 -20.68 -1.67 4.67
CA VAL A 156 -19.57 -2.16 5.49
C VAL A 156 -18.20 -1.89 4.84
N GLU A 157 -18.10 -2.01 3.52
CA GLU A 157 -16.89 -1.78 2.74
C GLU A 157 -16.93 -0.39 2.09
N GLN A 158 -16.07 0.52 2.56
CA GLN A 158 -16.12 1.95 2.20
C GLN A 158 -15.54 2.25 0.81
N ASP A 159 -14.85 1.28 0.22
CA ASP A 159 -14.19 1.41 -1.08
C ASP A 159 -15.08 0.91 -2.25
N LEU A 160 -16.23 0.30 -1.96
CA LEU A 160 -17.22 -0.08 -2.98
C LEU A 160 -18.11 1.12 -3.33
N GLN A 161 -18.37 1.32 -4.63
CA GLN A 161 -19.30 2.35 -5.09
C GLN A 161 -20.72 2.04 -4.59
N ARG A 162 -21.33 3.00 -3.91
CA ARG A 162 -22.74 2.94 -3.53
C ARG A 162 -23.58 3.33 -4.75
N GLU A 163 -24.64 2.56 -4.99
CA GLU A 163 -25.71 2.97 -5.91
C GLU A 163 -26.45 4.22 -5.41
#